data_AF-A0A0F9M322-F1
#
_entry.id   AF-A0A0F9M322-F1
#
_cell.length_a   1.000
_cell.length_b   1.000
_cell.length_c   1.000
_cell.angle_alpha   90.00
_cell.angle_beta   90.00
_cell.angle_gamma   90.00
#
_symmetry.space_group_name_H-M   'P 1'
#
loop_
_entity.id
_entity.type
_entity.pdbx_description
1 polymer ?
#
loop_
_entity_poly.entity_id
_entity_poly.type
_entity_poly.pdbx_seq_one_letter_code
_entity_poly.pdbx_strand_id
1 'polypeptide(L)'
;MDDQKLNEKRLLYEAYYLTFMTTEYGKRVLDDLTETYLDVLSFDKDTHQTAFNEGGRNVVAEIKRFIQYHEDPEAIPGLRDDQKDNNLEEED
;
A
#
# COMPACT_ATOMS: atom_id res chain seq x y z
N MET A 1 15.45 8.18 -10.13
CA MET A 1 14.01 8.45 -10.34
C MET A 1 13.81 9.94 -10.13
N ASP A 2 13.01 10.64 -10.93
CA ASP A 2 12.80 12.10 -10.77
C ASP A 2 12.33 12.41 -9.34
N ASP A 3 13.00 13.33 -8.62
CA ASP A 3 12.76 13.63 -7.20
C ASP A 3 11.29 13.97 -6.92
N GLN A 4 10.62 14.57 -7.90
CA GLN A 4 9.20 14.86 -7.85
C GLN A 4 8.35 13.58 -7.69
N LYS A 5 8.66 12.51 -8.42
CA LYS A 5 7.92 11.24 -8.38
C LYS A 5 8.10 10.52 -7.05
N LEU A 6 9.26 10.66 -6.42
CA LEU A 6 9.51 10.10 -5.09
C LEU A 6 8.68 10.83 -4.03
N ASN A 7 8.60 12.16 -4.13
CA ASN A 7 7.79 12.96 -3.23
C ASN A 7 6.28 12.67 -3.37
N GLU A 8 5.77 12.55 -4.60
CA GLU A 8 4.38 12.18 -4.88
C GLU A 8 4.01 10.82 -4.27
N LYS A 9 4.90 9.83 -4.36
CA LYS A 9 4.69 8.51 -3.73
C LYS A 9 4.64 8.59 -2.21
N ARG A 10 5.53 9.37 -1.58
CA ARG A 10 5.52 9.55 -0.11
C ARG A 10 4.21 10.18 0.36
N LEU A 11 3.75 11.22 -0.32
CA LEU A 11 2.46 11.87 -0.05
C LEU A 11 1.29 10.90 -0.19
N LEU A 12 1.32 10.02 -1.20
CA LEU A 12 0.31 8.99 -1.38
C LEU A 12 0.25 8.05 -0.18
N TYR A 13 1.40 7.56 0.29
CA TYR A 13 1.46 6.63 1.43
C TYR A 13 0.96 7.28 2.72
N GLU A 14 1.37 8.52 2.97
CA GLU A 14 0.88 9.31 4.10
C GLU A 14 -0.63 9.51 4.03
N ALA A 15 -1.19 9.82 2.85
CA ALA A 15 -2.64 9.99 2.70
C ALA A 15 -3.42 8.71 3.05
N TYR A 16 -2.95 7.53 2.63
CA TYR A 16 -3.58 6.26 2.99
C TYR A 16 -3.48 5.96 4.48
N TYR A 17 -2.30 6.17 5.08
CA TYR A 17 -2.12 6.02 6.52
C TYR A 17 -3.05 6.95 7.31
N LEU A 18 -3.09 8.23 6.94
CA LEU A 18 -3.96 9.21 7.59
C LEU A 18 -5.45 8.83 7.46
N THR A 19 -5.87 8.31 6.31
CA THR A 19 -7.26 7.93 6.05
C THR A 19 -7.71 6.75 6.91
N PHE A 20 -6.90 5.70 7.00
CA PHE A 20 -7.32 4.43 7.63
C PHE A 20 -6.84 4.26 9.07
N MET A 21 -5.72 4.85 9.47
CA MET A 21 -5.08 4.51 10.76
C MET A 21 -5.29 5.54 11.86
N THR A 22 -5.72 6.77 11.53
CA THR A 22 -5.83 7.87 12.52
C THR A 22 -7.11 7.84 13.35
N THR A 23 -8.15 7.15 12.87
CA THR A 23 -9.44 7.06 13.56
C THR A 23 -9.89 5.61 13.70
N GLU A 24 -10.62 5.30 14.77
CA GLU A 24 -11.19 3.97 14.98
C GLU A 24 -12.17 3.57 13.87
N TYR A 25 -12.88 4.54 13.28
CA TYR A 25 -13.76 4.28 12.14
C TYR A 25 -12.97 3.95 10.86
N GLY A 26 -11.84 4.62 10.61
CA GLY A 26 -10.97 4.31 9.49
C GLY A 26 -10.44 2.87 9.56
N LYS A 27 -9.98 2.46 10.76
CA LYS A 27 -9.49 1.09 11.00
C LYS A 27 -10.57 0.07 10.73
N ARG A 28 -11.78 0.32 11.28
CA ARG A 28 -12.94 -0.55 11.07
C ARG A 28 -13.30 -0.71 9.60
N VAL A 29 -13.27 0.37 8.81
CA VAL A 29 -13.52 0.29 7.37
C VAL A 29 -12.47 -0.58 6.67
N LEU A 30 -11.19 -0.45 7.04
CA LEU A 30 -10.13 -1.28 6.47
C LEU A 30 -10.30 -2.77 6.85
N ASP A 31 -10.74 -3.04 8.08
CA ASP A 31 -11.04 -4.40 8.55
C ASP A 31 -12.22 -4.99 7.77
N ASP A 32 -13.34 -4.25 7.65
CA ASP A 32 -14.52 -4.68 6.87
C ASP A 32 -14.14 -4.98 5.40
N LEU A 33 -13.29 -4.15 4.79
CA LEU A 33 -12.80 -4.36 3.43
C LEU A 33 -11.87 -5.58 3.32
N THR A 34 -11.02 -5.80 4.33
CA THR A 34 -10.13 -6.97 4.42
C THR A 34 -10.96 -8.25 4.51
N GLU A 35 -11.94 -8.30 5.40
CA GLU A 35 -12.84 -9.44 5.55
C GLU A 35 -13.63 -9.71 4.28
N THR A 36 -14.07 -8.66 3.58
CA THR A 36 -14.89 -8.81 2.37
C THR A 36 -14.09 -9.34 1.18
N TYR A 37 -12.86 -8.84 0.96
CA TYR A 37 -12.14 -9.07 -0.29
C TYR A 37 -10.83 -9.86 -0.15
N LEU A 38 -10.12 -9.73 0.97
CA LEU A 38 -8.78 -10.29 1.13
C LEU A 38 -8.80 -11.71 1.73
N ASP A 39 -9.65 -11.93 2.73
CA ASP A 39 -9.64 -13.17 3.52
C ASP A 39 -10.51 -14.29 2.91
N VAL A 40 -11.32 -13.98 1.89
CA VAL A 40 -12.29 -14.91 1.29
C VAL A 40 -11.85 -15.34 -0.11
N LEU A 41 -11.78 -16.65 -0.37
CA LEU A 41 -11.57 -17.19 -1.73
C LEU A 41 -12.67 -16.69 -2.68
N SER A 42 -12.27 -16.09 -3.79
CA SER A 42 -13.15 -15.33 -4.70
C SER A 42 -13.79 -16.15 -5.82
N PHE A 43 -13.68 -17.48 -5.80
CA PHE A 43 -14.15 -18.33 -6.88
C PHE A 43 -15.68 -18.36 -6.94
N ASP A 44 -16.24 -17.73 -7.96
CA ASP A 44 -17.67 -17.77 -8.27
C ASP A 44 -17.90 -18.51 -9.59
N LYS A 45 -19.11 -19.04 -9.79
CA LYS A 45 -19.57 -19.59 -11.06
C LYS A 45 -19.59 -18.51 -12.15
N ASP A 46 -19.82 -17.26 -11.77
CA ASP A 46 -19.67 -16.11 -12.65
C ASP A 46 -18.21 -15.60 -12.68
N THR A 47 -17.61 -15.65 -13.87
CA THR A 47 -16.24 -15.18 -14.09
C THR A 47 -16.11 -13.66 -13.91
N HIS A 48 -17.17 -12.88 -14.17
CA HIS A 48 -17.14 -11.44 -13.95
C HIS A 48 -17.13 -11.09 -12.47
N GLN A 49 -17.90 -11.83 -11.66
CA GLN A 49 -17.91 -11.65 -10.21
C GLN A 49 -16.57 -12.03 -9.59
N THR A 50 -15.96 -13.14 -10.06
CA THR A 50 -14.61 -13.54 -9.64
C THR A 50 -13.60 -12.43 -9.95
N ALA A 51 -13.60 -11.88 -11.17
CA ALA A 51 -12.69 -10.81 -11.56
C ALA A 51 -12.91 -9.51 -10.74
N PHE A 52 -14.15 -9.16 -10.44
CA PHE A 52 -14.48 -8.02 -9.59
C PHE A 52 -13.91 -8.19 -8.17
N ASN A 53 -14.12 -9.36 -7.57
CA ASN A 53 -13.62 -9.68 -6.23
C ASN A 53 -12.09 -9.67 -6.17
N GLU A 54 -11.42 -10.22 -7.18
CA GLU A 54 -9.96 -10.17 -7.30
C GLU A 54 -9.43 -8.74 -7.50
N GLY A 55 -10.17 -7.91 -8.22
CA GLY A 55 -9.88 -6.47 -8.30
C GLY A 55 -9.94 -5.80 -6.93
N GLY A 56 -11.00 -6.04 -6.17
CA GLY A 56 -11.13 -5.57 -4.78
C GLY A 56 -10.01 -6.07 -3.88
N ARG A 57 -9.68 -7.36 -3.97
CA ARG A 57 -8.58 -8.00 -3.22
C ARG A 57 -7.24 -7.29 -3.46
N ASN A 58 -6.91 -7.02 -4.71
CA ASN A 58 -5.67 -6.32 -5.07
C ASN A 58 -5.63 -4.90 -4.49
N VAL A 59 -6.73 -4.15 -4.58
CA VAL A 59 -6.81 -2.79 -4.02
C VAL A 59 -6.60 -2.82 -2.50
N VAL A 60 -7.27 -3.72 -1.78
CA VAL A 60 -7.13 -3.83 -0.32
C VAL A 60 -5.70 -4.24 0.08
N ALA A 61 -5.10 -5.19 -0.65
CA ALA A 61 -3.72 -5.58 -0.43
C ALA A 61 -2.74 -4.41 -0.63
N GLU A 62 -2.98 -3.58 -1.65
CA GLU A 62 -2.17 -2.40 -1.94
C GLU A 62 -2.31 -1.32 -0.85
N ILE A 63 -3.53 -1.07 -0.35
CA ILE A 63 -3.77 -0.16 0.78
C ILE A 63 -2.96 -0.61 2.00
N LYS A 64 -3.05 -1.89 2.38
CA LYS A 64 -2.31 -2.44 3.53
C LYS A 64 -0.80 -2.34 3.34
N ARG A 65 -0.32 -2.56 2.11
CA ARG A 65 1.09 -2.37 1.75
C ARG A 65 1.54 -0.91 1.93
N PHE A 66 0.75 0.07 1.52
CA PHE A 66 1.10 1.48 1.68
C PHE A 66 1.08 1.94 3.14
N ILE A 67 0.14 1.44 3.93
CA ILE A 67 0.11 1.66 5.38
C ILE A 67 1.38 1.08 6.02
N GLN A 68 1.72 -0.17 5.70
CA GLN A 68 2.91 -0.82 6.21
C GLN A 68 4.19 -0.07 5.83
N TYR A 69 4.27 0.48 4.62
CA TYR A 69 5.42 1.31 4.21
C TYR A 69 5.56 2.58 5.03
N HIS A 70 4.45 3.22 5.39
CA HIS A 70 4.47 4.42 6.21
C HIS A 70 5.02 4.11 7.62
N GLU A 71 4.63 2.97 8.19
CA GLU A 71 5.08 2.52 9.52
C GLU A 71 6.52 2.00 9.50
N ASP A 72 6.87 1.24 8.47
CA ASP A 72 8.19 0.64 8.25
C ASP A 72 8.57 0.70 6.76
N PRO A 73 9.32 1.73 6.34
CA PRO A 73 9.81 1.84 4.96
C PRO A 73 10.77 0.71 4.55
N GLU A 74 11.32 -0.06 5.50
CA GLU A 74 12.19 -1.19 5.24
C GLU A 74 11.43 -2.50 5.00
N ALA A 75 10.15 -2.57 5.41
CA ALA A 75 9.31 -3.76 5.30
C ALA A 75 8.98 -4.18 3.86
N ILE A 76 9.27 -3.33 2.87
CA ILE A 76 8.95 -3.58 1.46
C ILE A 76 10.23 -3.60 0.62
N PRO A 77 10.75 -4.79 0.26
CA PRO A 77 11.93 -4.93 -0.60
C PRO A 77 11.73 -4.25 -1.96
N GLY A 78 12.72 -3.49 -2.43
CA GLY A 78 12.73 -2.82 -3.74
C GLY A 78 12.19 -1.39 -3.77
N LEU A 79 11.79 -0.82 -2.62
CA LEU A 79 11.42 0.61 -2.53
C LEU A 79 12.52 1.53 -1.98
N ARG A 80 13.64 0.96 -1.50
CA ARG A 80 14.83 1.68 -1.02
C ARG A 80 15.97 1.77 -2.03
N ASP A 81 15.88 1.07 -3.16
CA ASP A 81 17.01 0.93 -4.10
C ASP A 81 17.44 2.26 -4.76
N ASP A 82 16.74 3.37 -4.49
CA ASP A 82 17.04 4.71 -4.99
C ASP A 82 17.68 5.64 -3.94
N GLN A 83 17.87 5.20 -2.69
CA GLN A 83 18.52 6.01 -1.63
C GLN A 83 20.01 5.68 -1.43
N LYS A 84 20.53 4.60 -2.02
CA LYS A 84 21.96 4.23 -1.88
C LYS A 84 22.91 5.01 -2.79
N ASP A 85 22.41 5.64 -3.84
CA ASP A 85 23.25 6.36 -4.81
C ASP A 85 23.59 7.79 -4.38
N ASN A 86 22.95 8.34 -3.33
CA ASN A 86 23.18 9.72 -2.88
C ASN A 86 24.19 9.86 -1.73
N ASN A 87 24.82 8.78 -1.27
CA ASN A 87 25.76 8.79 -0.13
C ASN A 87 27.22 8.49 -0.52
N LEU A 88 27.62 8.68 -1.78
CA LEU A 88 28.99 8.40 -2.25
C LEU A 88 29.78 9.63 -2.75
N GLU A 89 29.31 10.86 -2.54
CA GLU A 89 30.04 12.07 -3.00
C GLU A 89 30.31 13.12 -1.90
N GLU A 90 30.48 12.71 -0.64
CA GLU A 90 31.10 13.57 0.39
C GLU A 90 32.13 12.79 1.21
N GLU A 91 33.28 12.48 0.59
CA GLU A 91 34.54 12.27 1.33
C GLU A 91 35.67 13.01 0.58
N ASP A 92 36.09 14.13 1.19
CA ASP A 92 37.31 14.95 1.09
C ASP A 92 38.22 14.90 -0.17
#